data_AF-A0A6I7NX77-F1
#
_entry.id   AF-A0A6I7NX77-F1
#
_cell.length_a   1.000
_cell.length_b   1.000
_cell.length_c   1.000
_cell.angle_alpha   90.00
_cell.angle_beta   90.00
_cell.angle_gamma   90.00
#
_symmetry.space_group_name_H-M   'P 1'
#
loop_
_entity.id
_entity.type
_entity.pdbx_description
1 polymer ?
#
loop_
_entity_poly.entity_id
_entity_poly.type
_entity_poly.pdbx_seq_one_letter_code
_entity_poly.pdbx_strand_id
1 'polypeptide(L)'
;MYSIMKHGLRSACIAVAFLLATGAATLSAESFAETYNSAVDAFDARDYLTAGELFRSAASATDGAERWTALFWAGRSFLAAGRTSTAEATFRRYLEDADPTHTFVPEARYQLGRVAFIEAAFQQALRVFDAFMEDYPDNPLVANALYWSGESLLALGRPEEAELLFTAVLSRYPESPRFESARYRRDIIELSRREQELIDLLRLSAEEQVKLADDLVSEREAHRATREGVVRLESEELQRAERALEQARQEVERGRQEVETLRAELERRIEAVRLQEEVLMLIGAYADWLEEQE
;
A
#
# COMPACT_ATOMS: atom_id res chain seq x y z
N MET A 1 -7.82 42.30 -6.21
CA MET A 1 -6.59 42.30 -5.37
C MET A 1 -5.49 43.25 -5.88
N TYR A 2 -5.14 43.23 -7.19
CA TYR A 2 -4.12 44.13 -7.79
C TYR A 2 -4.44 45.64 -7.66
N SER A 3 -5.72 46.03 -7.72
CA SER A 3 -6.17 47.43 -7.62
C SER A 3 -6.17 47.99 -6.19
N ILE A 4 -6.41 47.16 -5.17
CA ILE A 4 -6.38 47.56 -3.75
C ILE A 4 -4.92 47.73 -3.28
N MET A 5 -3.99 46.91 -3.80
CA MET A 5 -2.55 47.04 -3.56
C MET A 5 -1.98 48.36 -4.11
N LYS A 6 -2.35 48.75 -5.34
CA LYS A 6 -1.89 50.01 -5.97
C LYS A 6 -2.26 51.26 -5.18
N HIS A 7 -3.46 51.28 -4.59
CA HIS A 7 -3.89 52.39 -3.75
C HIS A 7 -3.26 52.33 -2.36
N GLY A 8 -3.20 51.16 -1.72
CA GLY A 8 -2.57 51.02 -0.39
C GLY A 8 -1.08 51.38 -0.34
N LEU A 9 -0.28 50.92 -1.31
CA LEU A 9 1.16 51.20 -1.37
C LEU A 9 1.47 52.67 -1.67
N ARG A 10 0.70 53.32 -2.56
CA ARG A 10 0.91 54.73 -2.92
C ARG A 10 0.30 55.70 -1.91
N SER A 11 -0.81 55.33 -1.25
CA SER A 11 -1.47 56.17 -0.25
C SER A 11 -0.73 56.21 1.09
N ALA A 12 -0.02 55.13 1.47
CA ALA A 12 0.83 55.13 2.67
C ALA A 12 1.95 56.19 2.60
N CYS A 13 2.55 56.40 1.42
CA CYS A 13 3.59 57.41 1.22
C CYS A 13 3.08 58.86 1.29
N ILE A 14 1.80 59.11 0.97
CA ILE A 14 1.26 60.49 0.88
C ILE A 14 0.85 61.03 2.26
N ALA A 15 0.44 60.17 3.20
CA ALA A 15 -0.12 60.61 4.48
C ALA A 15 0.91 61.07 5.54
N VAL A 16 2.19 60.68 5.41
CA VAL A 16 3.22 60.94 6.43
C VAL A 16 4.13 62.14 6.10
N ALA A 17 4.14 62.60 4.84
CA ALA A 17 5.04 63.65 4.36
C ALA A 17 4.75 65.07 4.89
N PHE A 18 3.69 65.30 5.68
CA PHE A 18 3.22 66.67 5.98
C PHE A 18 3.59 67.26 7.35
N LEU A 19 4.35 66.59 8.22
CA LEU A 19 4.69 67.16 9.53
C LEU A 19 6.04 66.69 10.07
N LEU A 20 7.12 67.38 9.68
CA LEU A 20 8.08 68.10 10.56
C LEU A 20 9.46 68.22 9.89
N ALA A 21 9.94 69.47 9.84
CA ALA A 21 11.21 69.85 9.27
C ALA A 21 12.39 69.61 10.24
N THR A 22 13.34 68.77 9.80
CA THR A 22 14.78 69.00 9.96
C THR A 22 15.43 68.57 8.63
N GLY A 23 16.37 69.35 8.09
CA GLY A 23 16.89 69.15 6.73
C GLY A 23 17.55 67.78 6.47
N ALA A 24 17.95 67.06 7.53
CA ALA A 24 18.44 65.69 7.45
C ALA A 24 17.30 64.67 7.35
N ALA A 25 16.20 64.87 8.08
CA ALA A 25 15.03 64.00 8.05
C ALA A 25 14.26 64.10 6.71
N THR A 26 14.28 65.28 6.06
CA THR A 26 13.67 65.47 4.74
C THR A 26 14.46 64.75 3.65
N LEU A 27 15.80 64.75 3.74
CA LEU A 27 16.68 64.08 2.77
C LEU A 27 16.61 62.54 2.92
N SER A 28 16.52 62.02 4.14
CA SER A 28 16.34 60.58 4.38
C SER A 28 14.96 60.09 3.93
N ALA A 29 13.91 60.90 4.13
CA ALA A 29 12.57 60.59 3.65
C ALA A 29 12.46 60.59 2.12
N GLU A 30 13.08 61.56 1.43
CA GLU A 30 13.17 61.57 -0.05
C GLU A 30 13.95 60.35 -0.56
N SER A 31 15.09 60.04 0.06
CA SER A 31 15.92 58.88 -0.31
C SER A 31 15.19 57.55 -0.09
N PHE A 32 14.41 57.42 1.00
CA PHE A 32 13.53 56.28 1.22
C PHE A 32 12.48 56.16 0.13
N ALA A 33 11.72 57.22 -0.13
CA ALA A 33 10.63 57.22 -1.08
C ALA A 33 11.10 56.86 -2.50
N GLU A 34 12.24 57.40 -2.94
CA GLU A 34 12.84 57.08 -4.25
C GLU A 34 13.24 55.59 -4.34
N THR A 35 13.95 55.08 -3.34
CA THR A 35 14.40 53.68 -3.32
C THR A 35 13.22 52.71 -3.21
N TYR A 36 12.22 53.05 -2.39
CA TYR A 36 11.01 52.27 -2.21
C TYR A 36 10.18 52.22 -3.50
N ASN A 37 10.00 53.35 -4.19
CA ASN A 37 9.29 53.38 -5.47
C ASN A 37 10.01 52.57 -6.54
N SER A 38 11.35 52.64 -6.60
CA SER A 38 12.15 51.80 -7.50
C SER A 38 11.98 50.31 -7.18
N ALA A 39 11.87 49.95 -5.90
CA ALA A 39 11.57 48.57 -5.47
C ALA A 39 10.18 48.11 -5.93
N VAL A 40 9.17 48.98 -5.83
CA VAL A 40 7.81 48.72 -6.32
C VAL A 40 7.80 48.52 -7.83
N ASP A 41 8.51 49.35 -8.59
CA ASP A 41 8.61 49.22 -10.05
C ASP A 41 9.27 47.90 -10.46
N ALA A 42 10.35 47.50 -9.76
CA ALA A 42 10.99 46.20 -9.96
C ALA A 42 10.04 45.04 -9.61
N PHE A 43 9.26 45.17 -8.54
CA PHE A 43 8.27 44.16 -8.13
C PHE A 43 7.17 44.00 -9.19
N ASP A 44 6.65 45.11 -9.71
CA ASP A 44 5.66 45.13 -10.79
C ASP A 44 6.22 44.54 -12.10
N ALA A 45 7.51 44.76 -12.37
CA ALA A 45 8.24 44.15 -13.47
C ALA A 45 8.54 42.64 -13.26
N ARG A 46 8.15 42.07 -12.12
CA ARG A 46 8.43 40.69 -11.68
C ARG A 46 9.92 40.39 -11.47
N ASP A 47 10.76 41.41 -11.39
CA ASP A 47 12.15 41.29 -10.95
C ASP A 47 12.19 41.28 -9.42
N TYR A 48 11.76 40.16 -8.85
CA TYR A 48 11.59 40.02 -7.41
C TYR A 48 12.91 40.02 -6.63
N LEU A 49 14.02 39.64 -7.28
CA LEU A 49 15.32 39.68 -6.64
C LEU A 49 15.78 41.13 -6.45
N THR A 50 15.73 41.93 -7.52
CA THR A 50 16.05 43.36 -7.46
C THR A 50 15.08 44.10 -6.53
N ALA A 51 13.79 43.79 -6.60
CA ALA A 51 12.79 44.38 -5.70
C ALA A 51 13.11 44.12 -4.22
N GLY A 52 13.46 42.88 -3.87
CA GLY A 52 13.82 42.51 -2.49
C GLY A 52 15.04 43.27 -1.98
N GLU A 53 16.07 43.41 -2.82
CA GLU A 53 17.28 44.17 -2.50
C GLU A 53 16.98 45.66 -2.31
N LEU A 54 16.19 46.27 -3.21
CA LEU A 54 15.79 47.67 -3.11
C LEU A 54 14.91 47.94 -1.89
N PHE A 55 13.92 47.09 -1.59
CA PHE A 55 13.12 47.22 -0.38
C PHE A 55 13.96 47.10 0.90
N ARG A 56 14.92 46.17 0.93
CA ARG A 56 15.85 46.02 2.06
C ARG A 56 16.76 47.24 2.21
N SER A 57 17.20 47.81 1.10
CA SER A 57 17.97 49.07 1.07
C SER A 57 17.13 50.23 1.62
N ALA A 58 15.90 50.41 1.13
CA ALA A 58 14.97 51.42 1.61
C ALA A 58 14.73 51.28 3.13
N ALA A 59 14.53 50.05 3.63
CA ALA A 59 14.37 49.79 5.06
C ALA A 59 15.58 50.21 5.90
N SER A 60 16.79 50.26 5.34
CA SER A 60 17.99 50.70 6.06
C SER A 60 18.13 52.23 6.16
N ALA A 61 17.38 52.97 5.35
CA ALA A 61 17.42 54.43 5.27
C ALA A 61 16.34 55.14 6.11
N THR A 62 15.41 54.38 6.71
CA THR A 62 14.31 54.88 7.52
C THR A 62 14.11 54.01 8.77
N ASP A 63 13.24 54.48 9.68
CA ASP A 63 12.88 53.80 10.93
C ASP A 63 11.34 53.73 11.07
N GLY A 64 10.87 53.07 12.14
CA GLY A 64 9.44 52.97 12.44
C GLY A 64 8.62 52.25 11.36
N ALA A 65 7.39 52.71 11.13
CA ALA A 65 6.42 52.02 10.27
C ALA A 65 6.88 51.86 8.81
N GLU A 66 7.62 52.84 8.28
CA GLU A 66 8.15 52.80 6.91
C GLU A 66 9.19 51.68 6.76
N ARG A 67 10.10 51.56 7.74
CA ARG A 67 11.08 50.48 7.80
C ARG A 67 10.41 49.12 7.84
N TRP A 68 9.43 48.95 8.72
CA TRP A 68 8.72 47.68 8.89
C TRP A 68 7.96 47.29 7.61
N THR A 69 7.31 48.27 6.97
CA THR A 69 6.65 48.07 5.68
C THR A 69 7.66 47.63 4.61
N ALA A 70 8.80 48.31 4.50
CA ALA A 70 9.85 47.95 3.54
C ALA A 70 10.45 46.56 3.83
N LEU A 71 10.71 46.20 5.08
CA LEU A 71 11.17 44.85 5.45
C LEU A 71 10.15 43.77 5.07
N PHE A 72 8.86 43.99 5.33
CA PHE A 72 7.82 43.05 4.94
C PHE A 72 7.81 42.82 3.42
N TRP A 73 7.84 43.88 2.62
CA TRP A 73 7.87 43.79 1.16
C TRP A 73 9.18 43.19 0.64
N ALA A 74 10.31 43.42 1.32
CA ALA A 74 11.56 42.74 1.03
C ALA A 74 11.43 41.22 1.22
N GLY A 75 10.90 40.77 2.36
CA GLY A 75 10.66 39.35 2.63
C GLY A 75 9.73 38.70 1.61
N ARG A 76 8.63 39.38 1.27
CA ARG A 76 7.69 38.96 0.21
C ARG A 76 8.37 38.82 -1.15
N SER A 77 9.25 39.75 -1.51
CA SER A 77 9.97 39.74 -2.78
C SER A 77 11.01 38.63 -2.84
N PHE A 78 11.81 38.44 -1.78
CA PHE A 78 12.75 37.32 -1.71
C PHE A 78 12.04 35.97 -1.76
N LEU A 79 10.88 35.84 -1.14
CA LEU A 79 10.07 34.62 -1.22
C LEU A 79 9.60 34.37 -2.66
N ALA A 80 9.13 35.40 -3.36
CA ALA A 80 8.72 35.31 -4.76
C ALA A 80 9.89 34.99 -5.71
N ALA A 81 11.11 35.43 -5.35
CA ALA A 81 12.35 35.11 -6.04
C ALA A 81 12.90 33.70 -5.73
N GLY A 82 12.21 32.92 -4.87
CA GLY A 82 12.68 31.59 -4.42
C GLY A 82 13.87 31.63 -3.45
N ARG A 83 14.23 32.80 -2.93
CA ARG A 83 15.29 32.97 -1.93
C ARG A 83 14.72 32.77 -0.52
N THR A 84 14.33 31.54 -0.22
CA THR A 84 13.60 31.18 1.01
C THR A 84 14.36 31.54 2.28
N SER A 85 15.65 31.21 2.37
CA SER A 85 16.48 31.55 3.54
C SER A 85 16.60 33.05 3.78
N THR A 86 16.80 33.85 2.72
CA THR A 86 16.81 35.32 2.81
C THR A 86 15.45 35.85 3.21
N ALA A 87 14.36 35.30 2.66
CA ALA A 87 13.00 35.69 3.01
C ALA A 87 12.71 35.40 4.49
N GLU A 88 13.09 34.22 4.98
CA GLU A 88 12.94 33.80 6.38
C GLU A 88 13.63 34.78 7.33
N ALA A 89 14.91 35.07 7.07
CA ALA A 89 15.69 36.01 7.86
C ALA A 89 15.08 37.42 7.85
N THR A 90 14.56 37.85 6.69
CA THR A 90 13.93 39.17 6.54
C THR A 90 12.60 39.25 7.30
N PHE A 91 11.76 38.21 7.24
CA PHE A 91 10.52 38.16 8.01
C PHE A 91 10.75 38.08 9.51
N ARG A 92 11.75 37.31 9.96
CA ARG A 92 12.15 37.29 11.38
C ARG A 92 12.59 38.66 11.85
N ARG A 93 13.48 39.32 11.10
CA ARG A 93 13.91 40.69 11.42
C ARG A 93 12.73 41.66 11.48
N TYR A 94 11.78 41.55 10.53
CA TYR A 94 10.56 42.35 10.58
C TYR A 94 9.75 42.08 11.87
N LEU A 95 9.55 40.83 12.26
CA LEU A 95 8.80 40.47 13.47
C LEU A 95 9.53 40.82 14.78
N GLU A 96 10.86 40.92 14.76
CA GLU A 96 11.69 41.37 15.89
C GLU A 96 11.67 42.90 16.02
N ASP A 97 11.77 43.63 14.90
CA ASP A 97 11.87 45.10 14.88
C ASP A 97 10.48 45.78 14.97
N ALA A 98 9.40 45.16 14.49
CA ALA A 98 8.10 45.80 14.31
C ALA A 98 7.24 45.85 15.57
N ASP A 99 6.40 46.88 15.67
CA ASP A 99 5.30 46.89 16.64
C ASP A 99 4.39 45.66 16.43
N PRO A 100 4.04 44.89 17.47
CA PRO A 100 3.18 43.71 17.35
C PRO A 100 1.81 43.98 16.72
N THR A 101 1.33 45.22 16.76
CA THR A 101 0.06 45.66 16.15
C THR A 101 0.19 46.11 14.70
N HIS A 102 1.41 46.14 14.15
CA HIS A 102 1.63 46.56 12.77
C HIS A 102 0.88 45.64 11.79
N THR A 103 0.28 46.24 10.76
CA THR A 103 -0.73 45.58 9.92
C THR A 103 -0.25 44.30 9.22
N PHE A 104 1.06 44.13 8.99
CA PHE A 104 1.61 42.96 8.32
C PHE A 104 2.13 41.87 9.28
N VAL A 105 2.04 42.07 10.61
CA VAL A 105 2.50 41.06 11.59
C VAL A 105 1.80 39.70 11.39
N PRO A 106 0.46 39.63 11.26
CA PRO A 106 -0.21 38.35 11.02
C PRO A 106 0.26 37.69 9.72
N GLU A 107 0.33 38.46 8.62
CA GLU A 107 0.76 37.91 7.34
C GLU A 107 2.23 37.44 7.39
N ALA A 108 3.14 38.18 8.03
CA ALA A 108 4.53 37.77 8.17
C ALA A 108 4.69 36.45 8.96
N ARG A 109 3.92 36.25 10.04
CA ARG A 109 3.90 34.96 10.75
C ARG A 109 3.41 33.83 9.86
N TYR A 110 2.35 34.06 9.09
CA TYR A 110 1.87 33.11 8.09
C TYR A 110 2.93 32.81 7.00
N GLN A 111 3.65 33.84 6.51
CA GLN A 111 4.69 33.65 5.50
C GLN A 111 5.87 32.81 6.03
N LEU A 112 6.22 32.89 7.31
CA LEU A 112 7.23 32.00 7.89
C LEU A 112 6.81 30.52 7.83
N GLY A 113 5.53 30.22 8.06
CA GLY A 113 5.00 28.86 7.89
C GLY A 113 5.09 28.40 6.44
N ARG A 114 4.79 29.31 5.49
CA ARG A 114 4.96 29.03 4.06
C ARG A 114 6.41 28.82 3.65
N VAL A 115 7.34 29.59 4.21
CA VAL A 115 8.78 29.40 3.98
C VAL A 115 9.19 28.01 4.44
N ALA A 116 8.85 27.62 5.67
CA ALA A 116 9.13 26.29 6.19
C ALA A 116 8.53 25.17 5.32
N PHE A 117 7.31 25.37 4.81
CA PHE A 117 6.69 24.41 3.88
C PHE A 117 7.48 24.27 2.57
N ILE A 118 7.90 25.38 1.95
CA ILE A 118 8.68 25.37 0.70
C ILE A 118 10.05 24.70 0.92
N GLU A 119 10.63 24.87 2.10
CA GLU A 119 11.89 24.22 2.50
C GLU A 119 11.71 22.75 2.93
N ALA A 120 10.50 22.19 2.75
CA ALA A 120 10.13 20.84 3.18
C ALA A 120 10.31 20.57 4.69
N ALA A 121 10.41 21.63 5.50
CA ALA A 121 10.43 21.57 6.95
C ALA A 121 8.99 21.44 7.49
N PHE A 122 8.27 20.40 7.08
CA PHE A 122 6.82 20.25 7.29
C PHE A 122 6.41 20.27 8.76
N GLN A 123 7.20 19.67 9.66
CA GLN A 123 6.93 19.72 11.10
C GLN A 123 7.05 21.15 11.67
N GLN A 124 7.98 21.95 11.15
CA GLN A 124 8.11 23.35 11.53
C GLN A 124 6.97 24.18 10.94
N ALA A 125 6.60 23.93 9.69
CA ALA A 125 5.48 24.58 9.03
C ALA A 125 4.19 24.40 9.84
N LEU A 126 3.89 23.17 10.29
CA LEU A 126 2.76 22.88 11.16
C LEU A 126 2.77 23.73 12.43
N ARG A 127 3.88 23.72 13.20
CA ARG A 127 3.99 24.53 14.42
C ARG A 127 3.76 26.03 14.18
N VAL A 128 4.28 26.56 13.07
CA VAL A 128 4.12 27.98 12.74
C VAL A 128 2.69 28.30 12.33
N PHE A 129 2.05 27.43 11.54
CA PHE A 129 0.65 27.61 11.16
C PHE A 129 -0.30 27.45 12.35
N ASP A 130 -0.05 26.49 13.25
CA ASP A 130 -0.83 26.30 14.47
C ASP A 130 -0.79 27.55 15.34
N ALA A 131 0.43 28.06 15.63
CA ALA A 131 0.59 29.31 16.37
C ALA A 131 -0.10 30.50 15.67
N PHE A 132 -0.01 30.59 14.34
CA PHE A 132 -0.72 31.63 13.58
C PHE A 132 -2.24 31.54 13.72
N MET A 133 -2.81 30.33 13.69
CA MET A 133 -4.25 30.12 13.84
C MET A 133 -4.75 30.36 15.26
N GLU A 134 -3.91 30.10 16.27
CA GLU A 134 -4.17 30.43 17.67
C GLU A 134 -4.12 31.95 17.93
N ASP A 135 -3.09 32.61 17.40
CA ASP A 135 -2.88 34.05 17.59
C ASP A 135 -3.89 34.91 16.79
N TYR A 136 -4.32 34.42 15.61
CA TYR A 136 -5.15 35.18 14.67
C TYR A 136 -6.33 34.37 14.10
N PRO A 137 -7.26 33.89 14.94
CA PRO A 137 -8.31 32.95 14.54
C PRO A 137 -9.30 33.50 13.49
N ASP A 138 -9.48 34.82 13.45
CA ASP A 138 -10.38 35.51 12.52
C ASP A 138 -9.67 36.05 11.26
N ASN A 139 -8.37 35.79 11.10
CA ASN A 139 -7.62 36.33 9.97
C ASN A 139 -8.03 35.63 8.66
N PRO A 140 -8.18 36.35 7.54
CA PRO A 140 -8.53 35.77 6.23
C PRO A 140 -7.55 34.69 5.74
N LEU A 141 -6.31 34.67 6.26
CA LEU A 141 -5.31 33.67 5.92
C LEU A 141 -5.44 32.36 6.71
N VAL A 142 -6.34 32.25 7.70
CA VAL A 142 -6.55 31.00 8.46
C VAL A 142 -6.92 29.83 7.56
N ALA A 143 -7.82 30.05 6.59
CA ALA A 143 -8.16 29.01 5.61
C ALA A 143 -6.94 28.59 4.76
N ASN A 144 -6.00 29.51 4.50
CA ASN A 144 -4.76 29.18 3.82
C ASN A 144 -3.77 28.43 4.74
N ALA A 145 -3.71 28.77 6.03
CA ALA A 145 -2.88 28.07 7.02
C ALA A 145 -3.37 26.62 7.18
N LEU A 146 -4.67 26.40 7.35
CA LEU A 146 -5.27 25.06 7.37
C LEU A 146 -4.92 24.24 6.13
N TYR A 147 -5.03 24.85 4.94
CA TYR A 147 -4.67 24.17 3.69
C TYR A 147 -3.20 23.74 3.66
N TRP A 148 -2.26 24.65 3.98
CA TRP A 148 -0.84 24.31 3.97
C TRP A 148 -0.42 23.37 5.11
N SER A 149 -1.12 23.40 6.25
CA SER A 149 -0.98 22.38 7.29
C SER A 149 -1.44 21.02 6.78
N GLY A 150 -2.56 20.95 6.04
CA GLY A 150 -3.01 19.72 5.38
C GLY A 150 -1.99 19.18 4.38
N GLU A 151 -1.43 20.04 3.51
CA GLU A 151 -0.35 19.65 2.59
C GLU A 151 0.91 19.17 3.34
N SER A 152 1.24 19.81 4.47
CA SER A 152 2.37 19.41 5.32
C SER A 152 2.15 18.03 5.93
N LEU A 153 0.92 17.73 6.39
CA LEU A 153 0.56 16.42 6.93
C LEU A 153 0.59 15.32 5.86
N LEU A 154 0.15 15.61 4.64
CA LEU A 154 0.29 14.69 3.51
C LEU A 154 1.76 14.36 3.23
N ALA A 155 2.63 15.37 3.20
CA ALA A 155 4.06 15.16 3.00
C ALA A 155 4.73 14.39 4.14
N LEU A 156 4.13 14.40 5.34
CA LEU A 156 4.54 13.62 6.50
C LEU A 156 3.90 12.21 6.56
N GLY A 157 3.09 11.83 5.57
CA GLY A 157 2.43 10.53 5.54
C GLY A 157 1.28 10.39 6.55
N ARG A 158 0.61 11.50 6.90
CA ARG A 158 -0.51 11.55 7.85
C ARG A 158 -1.81 11.98 7.14
N PRO A 159 -2.33 11.18 6.18
CA PRO A 159 -3.46 11.58 5.35
C PRO A 159 -4.78 11.75 6.12
N GLU A 160 -5.00 10.99 7.19
CA GLU A 160 -6.22 11.08 8.00
C GLU A 160 -6.32 12.44 8.69
N GLU A 161 -5.20 12.94 9.23
CA GLU A 161 -5.17 14.26 9.86
C GLU A 161 -5.26 15.39 8.83
N ALA A 162 -4.65 15.19 7.65
CA ALA A 162 -4.78 16.15 6.55
C ALA A 162 -6.25 16.27 6.08
N GLU A 163 -6.98 15.16 6.00
CA GLU A 163 -8.39 15.12 5.64
C GLU A 163 -9.25 15.98 6.58
N LEU A 164 -8.97 15.95 7.89
CA LEU A 164 -9.66 16.78 8.88
C LEU A 164 -9.44 18.28 8.60
N LEU A 165 -8.21 18.69 8.28
CA LEU A 165 -7.89 20.09 7.98
C LEU A 165 -8.52 20.56 6.67
N PHE A 166 -8.48 19.74 5.62
CA PHE A 166 -9.15 20.07 4.36
C PHE A 166 -10.67 20.16 4.55
N THR A 167 -11.26 19.26 5.34
CA THR A 167 -12.69 19.31 5.70
C THR A 167 -13.04 20.57 6.50
N ALA A 168 -12.14 21.02 7.38
CA ALA A 168 -12.32 22.28 8.09
C ALA A 168 -12.33 23.49 7.12
N VAL A 169 -11.49 23.50 6.08
CA VAL A 169 -11.54 24.54 5.04
C VAL A 169 -12.90 24.55 4.35
N LEU A 170 -13.41 23.38 3.94
CA LEU A 170 -14.68 23.26 3.21
C LEU A 170 -15.91 23.64 4.04
N SER A 171 -15.90 23.31 5.32
CA SER A 171 -17.04 23.56 6.22
C SER A 171 -17.06 24.97 6.78
N ARG A 172 -15.90 25.53 7.15
CA ARG A 172 -15.79 26.82 7.85
C ARG A 172 -15.48 27.99 6.93
N TYR A 173 -14.89 27.74 5.76
CA TYR A 173 -14.40 28.80 4.87
C TYR A 173 -14.83 28.56 3.40
N PRO A 174 -16.14 28.50 3.11
CA PRO A 174 -16.66 28.21 1.76
C PRO A 174 -16.22 29.24 0.70
N GLU A 175 -16.01 30.49 1.09
CA GLU A 175 -15.57 31.58 0.19
C GLU A 175 -14.04 31.68 0.05
N SER A 176 -13.29 30.77 0.69
CA SER A 176 -11.82 30.80 0.65
C SER A 176 -11.30 30.48 -0.75
N PRO A 177 -10.25 31.17 -1.23
CA PRO A 177 -9.52 30.77 -2.44
C PRO A 177 -8.95 29.34 -2.38
N ARG A 178 -8.88 28.72 -1.19
CA ARG A 178 -8.42 27.35 -0.98
C ARG A 178 -9.52 26.31 -0.97
N PHE A 179 -10.79 26.71 -1.07
CA PHE A 179 -11.92 25.78 -1.03
C PHE A 179 -11.76 24.66 -2.06
N GLU A 180 -11.56 25.02 -3.32
CA GLU A 180 -11.44 24.03 -4.40
C GLU A 180 -10.19 23.16 -4.27
N SER A 181 -9.07 23.74 -3.85
CA SER A 181 -7.83 22.98 -3.63
C SER A 181 -7.96 21.99 -2.46
N ALA A 182 -8.60 22.41 -1.36
CA ALA A 182 -8.86 21.55 -0.21
C ALA A 182 -9.82 20.43 -0.57
N ARG A 183 -10.88 20.73 -1.34
CA ARG A 183 -11.84 19.74 -1.83
C ARG A 183 -11.13 18.66 -2.65
N TYR A 184 -10.36 19.09 -3.65
CA TYR A 184 -9.59 18.19 -4.48
C TYR A 184 -8.67 17.29 -3.65
N ARG A 185 -7.93 17.86 -2.69
CA ARG A 185 -7.02 17.08 -1.84
C ARG A 185 -7.74 16.07 -0.95
N ARG A 186 -8.83 16.46 -0.30
CA ARG A 186 -9.66 15.56 0.49
C ARG A 186 -10.21 14.42 -0.38
N ASP A 187 -10.73 14.73 -1.56
CA ASP A 187 -11.32 13.73 -2.45
C ASP A 187 -10.27 12.72 -2.94
N ILE A 188 -9.02 13.14 -3.17
CA ILE A 188 -7.90 12.22 -3.47
C ILE A 188 -7.60 11.31 -2.28
N ILE A 189 -7.58 11.83 -1.05
CA ILE A 189 -7.39 11.02 0.16
C ILE A 189 -8.49 9.95 0.28
N GLU A 190 -9.75 10.36 0.11
CA GLU A 190 -10.90 9.43 0.14
C GLU A 190 -10.81 8.37 -0.95
N LEU A 191 -10.43 8.77 -2.17
CA LEU A 191 -10.30 7.84 -3.30
C LEU A 191 -9.21 6.80 -3.02
N SER A 192 -8.01 7.23 -2.62
CA SER A 192 -6.91 6.31 -2.30
C SER A 192 -7.27 5.36 -1.17
N ARG A 193 -8.01 5.82 -0.15
CA ARG A 193 -8.52 4.97 0.92
C ARG A 193 -9.51 3.92 0.40
N ARG A 194 -10.48 4.32 -0.43
CA ARG A 194 -11.44 3.39 -1.05
C ARG A 194 -10.76 2.37 -1.97
N GLU A 195 -9.74 2.80 -2.72
CA GLU A 195 -8.94 1.90 -3.56
C GLU A 195 -8.20 0.85 -2.72
N GLN A 196 -7.60 1.26 -1.60
CA GLN A 196 -6.93 0.33 -0.69
C GLN A 196 -7.90 -0.66 -0.06
N GLU A 197 -9.06 -0.19 0.43
CA GLU A 197 -10.13 -1.05 0.95
C GLU A 197 -10.60 -2.09 -0.09
N LEU A 198 -10.73 -1.68 -1.37
CA LEU A 198 -11.09 -2.57 -2.46
C LEU A 198 -10.01 -3.63 -2.73
N ILE A 199 -8.74 -3.23 -2.74
CA ILE A 199 -7.60 -4.16 -2.92
C ILE A 199 -7.60 -5.21 -1.80
N ASP A 200 -7.83 -4.79 -0.56
CA ASP A 200 -7.86 -5.69 0.61
C ASP A 200 -9.03 -6.69 0.50
N LEU A 201 -10.20 -6.24 0.09
CA LEU A 201 -11.37 -7.11 -0.16
C LEU A 201 -11.11 -8.11 -1.29
N LEU A 202 -10.50 -7.67 -2.40
CA LEU A 202 -10.15 -8.55 -3.51
C LEU A 202 -9.15 -9.62 -3.09
N ARG A 203 -8.16 -9.24 -2.27
CA ARG A 203 -7.18 -10.17 -1.72
C ARG A 203 -7.85 -11.21 -0.81
N LEU A 204 -8.72 -10.77 0.10
CA LEU A 204 -9.46 -11.67 0.98
C LEU A 204 -10.28 -12.68 0.17
N SER A 205 -11.00 -12.22 -0.87
CA SER A 205 -11.75 -13.09 -1.77
C SER A 205 -10.85 -14.09 -2.50
N ALA A 206 -9.67 -13.68 -2.95
CA ALA A 206 -8.73 -14.56 -3.63
C ALA A 206 -8.15 -15.63 -2.70
N GLU A 207 -7.80 -15.25 -1.46
CA GLU A 207 -7.32 -16.18 -0.43
C GLU A 207 -8.37 -17.24 -0.10
N GLU A 208 -9.65 -16.86 -0.01
CA GLU A 208 -10.76 -17.79 0.20
C GLU A 208 -10.95 -18.76 -0.98
N GLN A 209 -10.82 -18.27 -2.22
CA GLN A 209 -10.90 -19.12 -3.41
C GLN A 209 -9.76 -20.13 -3.50
N VAL A 210 -8.53 -19.73 -3.18
CA VAL A 210 -7.38 -20.65 -3.14
C VAL A 210 -7.60 -21.74 -2.10
N LYS A 211 -8.05 -21.37 -0.89
CA LYS A 211 -8.35 -22.34 0.17
C LYS A 211 -9.38 -23.37 -0.25
N LEU A 212 -10.48 -22.93 -0.88
CA LEU A 212 -11.51 -23.85 -1.36
C LEU A 212 -10.97 -24.83 -2.42
N ALA A 213 -10.08 -24.36 -3.30
CA ALA A 213 -9.43 -25.20 -4.29
C ALA A 213 -8.50 -26.25 -3.64
N ASP A 214 -7.72 -25.84 -2.63
CA ASP A 214 -6.85 -26.75 -1.87
C ASP A 214 -7.67 -27.82 -1.11
N ASP A 215 -8.77 -27.42 -0.47
CA ASP A 215 -9.68 -28.33 0.22
C ASP A 215 -10.28 -29.36 -0.76
N LEU A 216 -10.68 -28.92 -1.95
CA LEU A 216 -11.20 -29.81 -3.00
C LEU A 216 -10.13 -30.77 -3.54
N VAL A 217 -8.88 -30.32 -3.69
CA VAL A 217 -7.77 -31.19 -4.08
C VAL A 217 -7.53 -32.24 -3.00
N SER A 218 -7.49 -31.84 -1.73
CA SER A 218 -7.32 -32.74 -0.60
C SER A 218 -8.43 -33.80 -0.53
N GLU A 219 -9.69 -33.40 -0.74
CA GLU A 219 -10.84 -34.31 -0.78
C GLU A 219 -10.73 -35.32 -1.94
N ARG A 220 -10.33 -34.86 -3.13
CA ARG A 220 -10.11 -35.73 -4.30
C ARG A 220 -8.99 -36.74 -4.07
N GLU A 221 -7.90 -36.32 -3.42
CA GLU A 221 -6.79 -37.21 -3.07
C GLU A 221 -7.21 -38.27 -2.06
N ALA A 222 -7.98 -37.89 -1.03
CA ALA A 222 -8.53 -38.83 -0.06
C ALA A 222 -9.46 -39.86 -0.73
N HIS A 223 -10.35 -39.42 -1.62
CA HIS A 223 -11.22 -40.32 -2.39
C HIS A 223 -10.42 -41.25 -3.32
N ARG A 224 -9.38 -40.73 -3.98
CA ARG A 224 -8.49 -41.53 -4.83
C ARG A 224 -7.76 -42.60 -4.02
N ALA A 225 -7.15 -42.22 -2.90
CA ALA A 225 -6.46 -43.16 -2.01
C ALA A 225 -7.39 -44.26 -1.50
N THR A 226 -8.64 -43.91 -1.18
CA THR A 226 -9.67 -44.87 -0.78
C THR A 226 -9.98 -45.85 -1.92
N ARG A 227 -10.21 -45.35 -3.13
CA ARG A 227 -10.45 -46.20 -4.33
C ARG A 227 -9.29 -47.13 -4.61
N GLU A 228 -8.05 -46.62 -4.61
CA GLU A 228 -6.85 -47.42 -4.80
C GLU A 228 -6.67 -48.47 -3.69
N GLY A 229 -7.06 -48.13 -2.46
CA GLY A 229 -7.14 -49.07 -1.34
C GLY A 229 -8.12 -50.23 -1.58
N VAL A 230 -9.35 -49.92 -2.01
CA VAL A 230 -10.38 -50.93 -2.32
C VAL A 230 -9.91 -51.86 -3.45
N VAL A 231 -9.44 -51.29 -4.56
CA VAL A 231 -8.95 -52.07 -5.71
C VAL A 231 -7.80 -53.00 -5.30
N ARG A 232 -6.90 -52.52 -4.44
CA ARG A 232 -5.80 -53.33 -3.91
C ARG A 232 -6.32 -54.49 -3.06
N LEU A 233 -7.25 -54.24 -2.13
CA LEU A 233 -7.85 -55.30 -1.30
C LEU A 233 -8.54 -56.37 -2.16
N GLU A 234 -9.36 -55.94 -3.13
CA GLU A 234 -10.03 -56.85 -4.07
C GLU A 234 -9.01 -57.68 -4.87
N SER A 235 -7.93 -57.05 -5.33
CA SER A 235 -6.85 -57.75 -6.05
C SER A 235 -6.12 -58.76 -5.17
N GLU A 236 -5.90 -58.46 -3.89
CA GLU A 236 -5.26 -59.38 -2.94
C GLU A 236 -6.15 -60.58 -2.64
N GLU A 237 -7.45 -60.37 -2.44
CA GLU A 237 -8.42 -61.45 -2.24
C GLU A 237 -8.53 -62.36 -3.47
N LEU A 238 -8.59 -61.76 -4.67
CA LEU A 238 -8.60 -62.52 -5.93
C LEU A 238 -7.34 -63.37 -6.05
N GLN A 239 -6.16 -62.81 -5.81
CA GLN A 239 -4.90 -63.55 -5.86
C GLN A 239 -4.82 -64.67 -4.82
N ARG A 240 -5.42 -64.50 -3.63
CA ARG A 240 -5.51 -65.58 -2.63
C ARG A 240 -6.42 -66.70 -3.11
N ALA A 241 -7.58 -66.36 -3.69
CA ALA A 241 -8.51 -67.33 -4.24
C ALA A 241 -7.90 -68.11 -5.43
N GLU A 242 -7.19 -67.42 -6.33
CA GLU A 242 -6.48 -68.05 -7.45
C GLU A 242 -5.42 -69.05 -6.97
N ARG A 243 -4.63 -68.68 -5.96
CA ARG A 243 -3.64 -69.58 -5.34
C ARG A 243 -4.29 -70.81 -4.70
N ALA A 244 -5.39 -70.63 -3.98
CA ALA A 244 -6.12 -71.74 -3.36
C ALA A 244 -6.73 -72.68 -4.40
N LEU A 245 -7.29 -72.13 -5.50
CA LEU A 245 -7.82 -72.91 -6.60
C LEU A 245 -6.73 -73.73 -7.29
N GLU A 246 -5.57 -73.13 -7.51
CA GLU A 246 -4.42 -73.81 -8.12
C GLU A 246 -3.91 -74.96 -7.24
N GLN A 247 -3.82 -74.76 -5.92
CA GLN A 247 -3.48 -75.83 -4.98
C GLN A 247 -4.50 -76.98 -5.02
N ALA A 248 -5.79 -76.68 -4.99
CA ALA A 248 -6.84 -77.69 -5.06
C ALA A 248 -6.79 -78.48 -6.38
N ARG A 249 -6.50 -77.82 -7.51
CA ARG A 249 -6.30 -78.49 -8.81
C ARG A 249 -5.12 -79.47 -8.77
N GLN A 250 -4.00 -79.07 -8.18
CA GLN A 250 -2.83 -79.93 -8.03
C GLN A 250 -3.13 -81.15 -7.15
N GLU A 251 -3.90 -80.99 -6.07
CA GLU A 251 -4.35 -82.11 -5.23
C GLU A 251 -5.28 -83.06 -5.98
N VAL A 252 -6.24 -82.55 -6.74
CA VAL A 252 -7.15 -83.37 -7.56
C VAL A 252 -6.36 -84.14 -8.63
N GLU A 253 -5.41 -83.49 -9.30
CA GLU A 253 -4.58 -84.14 -10.31
C GLU A 253 -3.71 -85.25 -9.71
N ARG A 254 -3.11 -84.99 -8.54
CA ARG A 254 -2.36 -86.01 -7.80
C ARG A 254 -3.26 -87.19 -7.41
N GLY A 255 -4.44 -86.92 -6.86
CA GLY A 255 -5.40 -87.96 -6.50
C GLY A 255 -5.84 -88.78 -7.73
N ARG A 256 -6.01 -88.13 -8.89
CA ARG A 256 -6.31 -88.79 -10.15
C ARG A 256 -5.18 -89.74 -10.59
N GLN A 257 -3.93 -89.30 -10.51
CA GLN A 257 -2.76 -90.14 -10.79
C GLN A 257 -2.66 -91.32 -9.81
N GLU A 258 -2.95 -91.11 -8.53
CA GLU A 258 -3.01 -92.17 -7.52
C GLU A 258 -4.13 -93.19 -7.84
N VAL A 259 -5.30 -92.75 -8.27
CA VAL A 259 -6.39 -93.64 -8.72
C VAL A 259 -5.99 -94.42 -9.98
N GLU A 260 -5.38 -93.78 -10.96
CA GLU A 260 -4.92 -94.44 -12.19
C GLU A 260 -3.86 -95.51 -11.90
N THR A 261 -2.91 -95.23 -11.00
CA THR A 261 -1.89 -96.20 -10.59
C THR A 261 -2.49 -97.38 -9.84
N LEU A 262 -3.40 -97.14 -8.89
CA LEU A 262 -4.13 -98.21 -8.19
C LEU A 262 -4.97 -99.06 -9.14
N ARG A 263 -5.63 -98.43 -10.12
CA ARG A 263 -6.40 -99.12 -11.14
C ARG A 263 -5.51 -100.03 -11.98
N ALA A 264 -4.36 -99.55 -12.43
CA ALA A 264 -3.39 -100.36 -13.18
C ALA A 264 -2.83 -101.52 -12.35
N GLU A 265 -2.64 -101.33 -11.04
CA GLU A 265 -2.24 -102.42 -10.14
C GLU A 265 -3.35 -103.47 -9.97
N LEU A 266 -4.60 -103.02 -9.79
CA LEU A 266 -5.76 -103.91 -9.71
C LEU A 266 -5.92 -104.73 -10.99
N GLU A 267 -5.80 -104.11 -12.16
CA GLU A 267 -5.84 -104.79 -13.45
C GLU A 267 -4.74 -105.86 -13.57
N ARG A 268 -3.51 -105.59 -13.12
CA ARG A 268 -2.44 -106.60 -13.05
C ARG A 268 -2.77 -107.75 -12.10
N ARG A 269 -3.36 -107.47 -10.93
CA ARG A 269 -3.76 -108.51 -9.97
C ARG A 269 -4.88 -109.38 -10.52
N ILE A 270 -5.87 -108.78 -11.19
CA ILE A 270 -6.95 -109.50 -11.87
C ILE A 270 -6.36 -110.44 -12.93
N GLU A 271 -5.45 -109.95 -13.77
CA GLU A 271 -4.80 -110.78 -14.79
C GLU A 271 -3.94 -111.90 -14.17
N ALA A 272 -3.23 -111.63 -13.07
CA ALA A 272 -2.46 -112.65 -12.36
C ALA A 272 -3.36 -113.77 -11.78
N VAL A 273 -4.51 -113.41 -11.21
CA VAL A 273 -5.51 -114.38 -10.74
C VAL A 273 -6.06 -115.20 -11.91
N ARG A 274 -6.40 -114.55 -13.03
CA ARG A 274 -6.88 -115.25 -14.23
C ARG A 274 -5.85 -116.26 -14.76
N LEU A 275 -4.57 -115.87 -14.82
CA LEU A 275 -3.49 -116.78 -15.22
C LEU A 275 -3.31 -117.94 -14.23
N GLN A 276 -3.47 -117.72 -12.91
CA GLN A 276 -3.46 -118.80 -11.93
C GLN A 276 -4.61 -119.79 -12.14
N GLU A 277 -5.82 -119.30 -12.43
CA GLU A 277 -6.96 -120.15 -12.78
C GLU A 277 -6.72 -120.95 -14.06
N GLU A 278 -6.16 -120.34 -15.12
CA GLU A 278 -5.78 -121.03 -16.35
C GLU A 278 -4.73 -122.13 -16.10
N VAL A 279 -3.71 -121.85 -15.27
CA VAL A 279 -2.70 -122.85 -14.85
C VAL A 279 -3.32 -123.98 -14.04
N LEU A 280 -4.23 -123.68 -13.10
CA LEU A 280 -4.93 -124.70 -12.33
C LEU A 280 -5.81 -125.59 -13.22
N MET A 281 -6.50 -125.02 -14.21
CA MET A 281 -7.24 -125.80 -15.20
C MET A 281 -6.32 -126.71 -16.03
N LEU A 282 -5.15 -126.21 -16.45
CA LEU A 282 -4.16 -127.02 -17.17
C LEU A 282 -3.58 -128.15 -16.30
N ILE A 283 -3.32 -127.89 -15.02
CA ILE A 283 -2.89 -128.92 -14.06
C ILE A 283 -3.99 -129.97 -13.87
N GLY A 284 -5.25 -129.53 -13.71
CA GLY A 284 -6.40 -130.43 -13.64
C GLY A 284 -6.51 -131.31 -14.88
N ALA A 285 -6.49 -130.72 -16.08
CA ALA A 285 -6.52 -131.46 -17.34
C ALA A 285 -5.33 -132.42 -17.51
N TYR A 286 -4.15 -132.08 -16.99
CA TYR A 286 -2.97 -132.96 -17.00
C TYR A 286 -3.08 -134.11 -16.00
N ALA A 287 -3.66 -133.86 -14.81
CA ALA A 287 -3.96 -134.90 -13.83
C ALA A 287 -5.01 -135.89 -14.37
N ASP A 288 -6.09 -135.39 -14.99
CA ASP A 288 -7.09 -136.20 -15.67
C ASP A 288 -6.47 -137.04 -16.80
N TRP A 289 -5.55 -136.45 -17.58
CA TRP A 289 -4.80 -137.17 -18.63
C TRP A 289 -3.86 -138.26 -18.07
N LEU A 290 -3.26 -138.05 -16.89
CA LEU A 290 -2.42 -139.06 -16.23
C LEU A 290 -3.26 -140.21 -15.66
N GLU A 291 -4.45 -139.94 -15.12
CA GLU A 291 -5.39 -140.98 -14.63
C GLU A 291 -5.95 -141.84 -15.78
N GLU A 292 -6.08 -141.31 -17.01
CA GLU A 292 -6.46 -142.09 -18.20
C GLU A 292 -5.33 -143.01 -18.75
N GLN A 293 -4.12 -142.93 -18.21
CA GLN A 293 -2.95 -143.72 -18.65
C GLN A 293 -2.57 -144.87 -17.69
N GLU A 294 -3.24 -145.01 -16.54
CA GLU A 294 -3.16 -146.17 -15.63
C GLU A 294 -4.32 -147.16 -15.83
#